data_AF-A0A3S8U480-F1
#
_entry.id   AF-A0A3S8U480-F1
#
_cell.length_a   1.000
_cell.length_b   1.000
_cell.length_c   1.000
_cell.angle_alpha   90.00
_cell.angle_beta   90.00
_cell.angle_gamma   90.00
#
_symmetry.space_group_name_H-M   'P 1'
#
loop_
_entity.id
_entity.type
_entity.pdbx_description
1 polymer ?
#
loop_
_entity_poly.entity_id
_entity_poly.type
_entity_poly.pdbx_seq_one_letter_code
_entity_poly.pdbx_strand_id
1 'polypeptide(L)'
;MPTYSALTTLPGEDAARALASAMERMTPEPIGVGVFEIEDGSGLWEVGAYFMEPPEQVMLDVFAMAFDARPFAFSELPDIDWVAKVRRELAPVEAGRFFVYGSHDADKVPQEAGRVPLQIEATVAFGTGHHGTTLGCLKAFDRLLTAGECPARVADIGCGTAVLAMAAAATLPDALVIASDIDRVAVDVAEANVAINGLEGRVECLEAAGLDHNRLKAAAPYDLIFANILKGPLIELAPAIAQSLATGGRSILSGLLAVQAEAVTAAYVAEGLCLQDRDDIGEWSTLVLKKR
;
A
#
# COMPACT_ATOMS: atom_id res chain seq x y z
N MET A 1 -15.50 10.26 -21.00
CA MET A 1 -15.74 11.73 -21.06
C MET A 1 -14.42 12.38 -20.71
N PRO A 2 -13.96 13.42 -21.45
CA PRO A 2 -12.68 14.05 -21.15
C PRO A 2 -12.71 14.63 -19.73
N THR A 3 -11.68 14.32 -18.95
CA THR A 3 -11.44 14.92 -17.63
C THR A 3 -10.37 16.00 -17.77
N TYR A 4 -10.41 17.02 -16.93
CA TYR A 4 -9.45 18.13 -16.98
C TYR A 4 -8.67 18.22 -15.68
N SER A 5 -7.46 18.76 -15.72
CA SER A 5 -6.66 19.05 -14.52
C SER A 5 -6.17 20.50 -14.51
N ALA A 6 -6.04 21.06 -13.31
CA ALA A 6 -5.38 22.32 -13.03
C ALA A 6 -4.39 22.12 -11.88
N LEU A 7 -3.09 22.30 -12.16
CA LEU A 7 -2.00 22.08 -11.20
C LEU A 7 -1.24 23.37 -10.94
N THR A 8 -0.91 23.66 -9.69
CA THR A 8 -0.02 24.77 -9.30
C THR A 8 0.90 24.38 -8.15
N THR A 9 1.89 25.22 -7.87
CA THR A 9 2.79 25.08 -6.74
C THR A 9 2.90 26.39 -5.95
N LEU A 10 3.02 26.27 -4.62
CA LEU A 10 3.17 27.39 -3.69
C LEU A 10 3.95 26.97 -2.43
N PRO A 11 4.62 27.90 -1.74
CA PRO A 11 5.33 27.58 -0.49
C PRO A 11 4.36 27.46 0.69
N GLY A 12 4.62 26.48 1.57
CA GLY A 12 3.94 26.34 2.86
C GLY A 12 2.64 25.52 2.83
N GLU A 13 2.55 24.57 3.78
CA GLU A 13 1.43 23.61 3.89
C GLU A 13 0.09 24.31 4.13
N ASP A 14 0.02 25.24 5.08
CA ASP A 14 -1.23 25.93 5.44
C ASP A 14 -1.81 26.70 4.26
N ALA A 15 -0.95 27.37 3.48
CA ALA A 15 -1.36 28.08 2.28
C ALA A 15 -1.87 27.11 1.20
N ALA A 16 -1.20 25.97 1.01
CA ALA A 16 -1.60 24.95 0.06
C ALA A 16 -2.95 24.31 0.42
N ARG A 17 -3.17 23.99 1.70
CA ARG A 17 -4.45 23.47 2.20
C ARG A 17 -5.58 24.51 2.08
N ALA A 18 -5.29 25.78 2.34
CA ALA A 18 -6.26 26.85 2.19
C ALA A 18 -6.66 27.07 0.72
N LEU A 19 -5.69 27.02 -0.20
CA LEU A 19 -5.92 27.08 -1.64
C LEU A 19 -6.80 25.90 -2.09
N ALA A 20 -6.43 24.67 -1.71
CA ALA A 20 -7.21 23.49 -2.05
C ALA A 20 -8.66 23.57 -1.54
N SER A 21 -8.85 23.97 -0.29
CA SER A 21 -10.16 24.19 0.31
C SER A 21 -10.97 25.27 -0.42
N ALA A 22 -10.32 26.25 -1.07
CA ALA A 22 -10.98 27.26 -1.87
C ALA A 22 -11.37 26.72 -3.26
N MET A 23 -10.50 25.90 -3.86
CA MET A 23 -10.74 25.25 -5.14
C MET A 23 -11.90 24.25 -5.10
N GLU A 24 -12.13 23.56 -3.97
CA GLU A 24 -13.27 22.67 -3.78
C GLU A 24 -14.63 23.35 -4.00
N ARG A 25 -14.71 24.68 -3.84
CA ARG A 25 -15.94 25.46 -4.01
C ARG A 25 -16.04 26.14 -5.38
N MET A 26 -15.21 25.73 -6.35
CA MET A 26 -15.23 26.29 -7.69
C MET A 26 -16.49 25.92 -8.47
N THR A 27 -16.74 26.67 -9.53
CA THR A 27 -17.73 26.33 -10.55
C THR A 27 -17.01 26.35 -11.91
N PRO A 28 -17.01 25.26 -12.69
CA PRO A 28 -17.53 23.93 -12.36
C PRO A 28 -16.83 23.30 -11.13
N GLU A 29 -17.57 22.48 -10.39
CA GLU A 29 -17.08 21.81 -9.18
C GLU A 29 -16.03 20.75 -9.56
N PRO A 30 -14.86 20.73 -8.90
CA PRO A 30 -13.87 19.70 -9.14
C PRO A 30 -14.35 18.34 -8.62
N ILE A 31 -14.00 17.27 -9.32
CA ILE A 31 -14.21 15.89 -8.85
C ILE A 31 -13.28 15.52 -7.70
N GLY A 32 -12.17 16.24 -7.54
CA GLY A 32 -11.22 16.04 -6.47
C GLY A 32 -10.15 17.11 -6.47
N VAL A 33 -9.69 17.47 -5.27
CA VAL A 33 -8.58 18.39 -5.05
C VAL A 33 -7.57 17.71 -4.14
N GLY A 34 -6.29 17.75 -4.52
CA GLY A 34 -5.18 17.13 -3.80
C GLY A 34 -4.11 18.15 -3.43
N VAL A 35 -3.42 17.89 -2.32
CA VAL A 35 -2.31 18.69 -1.81
C VAL A 35 -1.14 17.77 -1.47
N PHE A 36 0.03 18.03 -2.05
CA PHE A 36 1.21 17.18 -1.90
C PHE A 36 2.45 18.02 -1.63
N GLU A 37 3.33 17.59 -0.73
CA GLU A 37 4.65 18.21 -0.58
C GLU A 37 5.56 17.76 -1.72
N ILE A 38 6.30 18.69 -2.31
CA ILE A 38 7.35 18.36 -3.29
C ILE A 38 8.60 17.95 -2.49
N GLU A 39 8.90 16.66 -2.50
CA GLU A 39 9.98 16.03 -1.71
C GLU A 39 11.39 16.29 -2.31
N ASP A 40 11.67 17.48 -2.84
CA ASP A 40 12.99 17.90 -3.37
C ASP A 40 13.76 18.85 -2.42
N GLY A 41 13.21 19.11 -1.23
CA GLY A 41 13.76 20.02 -0.23
C GLY A 41 13.49 21.51 -0.51
N SER A 42 12.68 21.85 -1.52
CA SER A 42 12.29 23.22 -1.84
C SER A 42 11.28 23.83 -0.86
N GLY A 43 10.59 23.00 -0.08
CA GLY A 43 9.48 23.43 0.78
C GLY A 43 8.23 23.86 0.00
N LEU A 44 8.16 23.53 -1.30
CA LEU A 44 7.02 23.77 -2.15
C LEU A 44 5.99 22.66 -1.99
N TRP A 45 4.74 23.04 -2.14
CA TRP A 45 3.60 22.15 -2.15
C TRP A 45 2.90 22.28 -3.50
N GLU A 46 2.46 21.15 -4.05
CA GLU A 46 1.63 21.07 -5.24
C GLU A 46 0.16 21.00 -4.84
N VAL A 47 -0.67 21.80 -5.50
CA VAL A 47 -2.13 21.74 -5.40
C VAL A 47 -2.69 21.39 -6.77
N GLY A 48 -3.47 20.33 -6.83
CA GLY A 48 -4.09 19.84 -8.07
C GLY A 48 -5.58 19.69 -7.93
N ALA A 49 -6.34 20.20 -8.90
CA ALA A 49 -7.77 19.95 -9.01
C ALA A 49 -8.11 19.27 -10.33
N TYR A 50 -9.10 18.38 -10.29
CA TYR A 50 -9.57 17.61 -11.43
C TYR A 50 -11.04 17.92 -11.69
N PHE A 51 -11.47 17.98 -12.95
CA PHE A 51 -12.82 18.41 -13.33
C PHE A 51 -13.42 17.50 -14.43
N MET A 52 -14.74 17.35 -14.44
CA MET A 52 -15.47 16.73 -15.56
C MET A 52 -15.74 17.72 -16.71
N GLU A 53 -15.75 19.01 -16.39
CA GLU A 53 -15.95 20.11 -17.32
C GLU A 53 -14.74 21.06 -17.25
N PRO A 54 -14.39 21.77 -18.33
CA PRO A 54 -13.27 22.71 -18.28
C PRO A 54 -13.48 23.77 -17.19
N PRO A 55 -12.54 23.96 -16.25
CA PRO A 55 -12.61 25.02 -15.27
C PRO A 55 -12.45 26.40 -15.93
N GLU A 56 -13.03 27.42 -15.30
CA GLU A 56 -12.85 28.80 -15.74
C GLU A 56 -11.41 29.26 -15.47
N GLN A 57 -10.60 29.48 -16.52
CA GLN A 57 -9.19 29.88 -16.39
C GLN A 57 -9.02 31.19 -15.60
N VAL A 58 -9.95 32.13 -15.74
CA VAL A 58 -9.93 33.40 -14.99
C VAL A 58 -10.00 33.16 -13.49
N MET A 59 -10.78 32.15 -13.04
CA MET A 59 -10.84 31.81 -11.62
C MET A 59 -9.53 31.19 -11.13
N LEU A 60 -8.87 30.36 -11.96
CA LEU A 60 -7.55 29.82 -11.63
C LEU A 60 -6.50 30.94 -11.49
N ASP A 61 -6.53 31.95 -12.35
CA ASP A 61 -5.65 33.12 -12.25
C ASP A 61 -5.92 33.92 -10.96
N VAL A 62 -7.19 34.11 -10.59
CA VAL A 62 -7.58 34.76 -9.33
C VAL A 62 -7.06 33.98 -8.13
N PHE A 63 -7.16 32.65 -8.14
CA PHE A 63 -6.60 31.82 -7.07
C PHE A 63 -5.08 31.90 -7.00
N ALA A 64 -4.39 31.84 -8.14
CA ALA A 64 -2.94 31.97 -8.17
C ALA A 64 -2.50 33.30 -7.53
N MET A 65 -3.18 34.39 -7.85
CA MET A 65 -2.89 35.71 -7.26
C MET A 65 -3.27 35.80 -5.78
N ALA A 66 -4.42 35.26 -5.37
CA ALA A 66 -4.92 35.38 -4.01
C ALA A 66 -4.08 34.58 -2.99
N PHE A 67 -3.49 33.48 -3.43
CA PHE A 67 -2.72 32.56 -2.59
C PHE A 67 -1.21 32.62 -2.84
N ASP A 68 -0.73 33.58 -3.65
CA ASP A 68 0.68 33.71 -4.07
C ASP A 68 1.26 32.40 -4.64
N ALA A 69 0.43 31.68 -5.41
CA ALA A 69 0.80 30.46 -6.09
C ALA A 69 1.34 30.76 -7.49
N ARG A 70 2.07 29.80 -8.07
CA ARG A 70 2.47 29.87 -9.48
C ARG A 70 1.22 29.84 -10.39
N PRO A 71 1.35 30.28 -11.66
CA PRO A 71 0.27 30.10 -12.62
C PRO A 71 -0.13 28.63 -12.76
N PHE A 72 -1.43 28.36 -12.87
CA PHE A 72 -1.93 27.00 -13.03
C PHE A 72 -1.55 26.44 -14.40
N ALA A 73 -1.01 25.22 -14.41
CA ALA A 73 -0.91 24.40 -15.60
C ALA A 73 -2.25 23.68 -15.82
N PHE A 74 -2.98 24.12 -16.85
CA PHE A 74 -4.25 23.51 -17.27
C PHE A 74 -4.03 22.50 -18.39
N SER A 75 -4.64 21.30 -18.27
CA SER A 75 -4.57 20.28 -19.31
C SER A 75 -5.85 19.44 -19.42
N GLU A 76 -6.17 19.03 -20.64
CA GLU A 76 -7.16 17.98 -20.90
C GLU A 76 -6.48 16.62 -20.72
N LEU A 77 -7.05 15.79 -19.84
CA LEU A 77 -6.59 14.44 -19.60
C LEU A 77 -7.26 13.50 -20.61
N PRO A 78 -6.48 12.57 -21.21
CA PRO A 78 -7.03 11.59 -22.14
C PRO A 78 -8.08 10.69 -21.45
N ASP A 79 -9.14 10.35 -22.18
CA ASP A 79 -10.22 9.43 -21.75
C ASP A 79 -9.68 7.99 -21.69
N ILE A 80 -8.89 7.71 -20.65
CA ILE A 80 -8.27 6.42 -20.39
C ILE A 80 -9.07 5.73 -19.29
N ASP A 81 -9.58 4.53 -19.59
CA ASP A 81 -10.04 3.60 -18.56
C ASP A 81 -8.81 3.09 -17.78
N TRP A 82 -8.43 3.86 -16.76
CA TRP A 82 -7.28 3.57 -15.91
C TRP A 82 -7.41 2.21 -15.21
N VAL A 83 -8.64 1.74 -14.95
CA VAL A 83 -8.89 0.42 -14.36
C VAL A 83 -8.54 -0.67 -15.37
N ALA A 84 -9.03 -0.56 -16.61
CA ALA A 84 -8.70 -1.50 -17.67
C ALA A 84 -7.20 -1.44 -18.06
N LYS A 85 -6.59 -0.27 -18.00
CA LYS A 85 -5.16 -0.09 -18.27
C LYS A 85 -4.30 -0.76 -17.20
N VAL A 86 -4.56 -0.51 -15.92
CA VAL A 86 -3.86 -1.15 -14.80
C VAL A 86 -4.09 -2.65 -14.79
N ARG A 87 -5.32 -3.12 -15.07
CA ARG A 87 -5.62 -4.56 -15.20
C ARG A 87 -4.83 -5.25 -16.31
N ARG A 88 -4.57 -4.56 -17.42
CA ARG A 88 -3.75 -5.09 -18.54
C ARG A 88 -2.25 -4.98 -18.28
N GLU A 89 -1.83 -4.12 -17.37
CA GLU A 89 -0.43 -3.87 -17.04
C GLU A 89 0.08 -4.70 -15.83
N LEU A 90 -0.81 -5.42 -15.13
CA LEU A 90 -0.43 -6.37 -14.07
C LEU A 90 0.23 -7.62 -14.67
N ALA A 91 1.50 -7.51 -15.05
CA ALA A 91 2.31 -8.68 -15.35
C ALA A 91 2.41 -9.59 -14.12
N PRO A 92 2.48 -10.93 -14.29
CA PRO A 92 2.65 -11.85 -13.18
C PRO A 92 3.91 -11.52 -12.40
N VAL A 93 3.84 -11.65 -11.07
CA VAL A 93 4.96 -11.39 -10.17
C VAL A 93 5.55 -12.71 -9.71
N GLU A 94 6.83 -12.91 -10.03
CA GLU A 94 7.61 -14.04 -9.55
C GLU A 94 8.47 -13.65 -8.34
N ALA A 95 8.14 -14.19 -7.17
CA ALA A 95 8.79 -13.87 -5.91
C ALA A 95 9.23 -15.14 -5.17
N GLY A 96 10.43 -15.64 -5.48
CA GLY A 96 10.93 -16.87 -4.86
C GLY A 96 10.04 -18.06 -5.24
N ARG A 97 9.41 -18.71 -4.26
CA ARG A 97 8.41 -19.77 -4.52
C ARG A 97 7.04 -19.26 -4.96
N PHE A 98 6.73 -17.99 -4.76
CA PHE A 98 5.40 -17.43 -5.03
C PHE A 98 5.25 -16.94 -6.47
N PHE A 99 4.09 -17.22 -7.06
CA PHE A 99 3.71 -16.73 -8.39
C PHE A 99 2.36 -16.03 -8.29
N VAL A 100 2.36 -14.69 -8.33
CA VAL A 100 1.14 -13.89 -8.22
C VAL A 100 0.65 -13.51 -9.61
N TYR A 101 -0.64 -13.74 -9.90
CA TYR A 101 -1.19 -13.55 -11.24
C TYR A 101 -2.67 -13.15 -11.19
N GLY A 102 -3.19 -12.54 -12.25
CA GLY A 102 -4.63 -12.34 -12.45
C GLY A 102 -5.25 -13.46 -13.28
N SER A 103 -6.58 -13.62 -13.25
CA SER A 103 -7.31 -14.66 -14.02
C SER A 103 -6.92 -14.75 -15.50
N HIS A 104 -6.58 -13.63 -16.13
CA HIS A 104 -6.21 -13.55 -17.55
C HIS A 104 -4.84 -14.17 -17.87
N ASP A 105 -4.02 -14.44 -16.85
CA ASP A 105 -2.68 -15.02 -16.96
C ASP A 105 -2.60 -16.42 -16.32
N ALA A 106 -3.75 -17.08 -16.13
CA ALA A 106 -3.81 -18.42 -15.55
C ALA A 106 -3.06 -19.49 -16.37
N ASP A 107 -2.89 -19.26 -17.68
CA ASP A 107 -2.10 -20.11 -18.58
C ASP A 107 -0.59 -19.98 -18.36
N LYS A 108 -0.13 -18.92 -17.68
CA LYS A 108 1.28 -18.67 -17.36
C LYS A 108 1.72 -19.27 -16.02
N VAL A 109 0.80 -19.86 -15.25
CA VAL A 109 1.10 -20.43 -13.94
C VAL A 109 2.14 -21.56 -14.08
N PRO A 110 3.32 -21.46 -13.44
CA PRO A 110 4.35 -22.47 -13.54
C PRO A 110 3.88 -23.82 -13.01
N GLN A 111 4.25 -24.89 -13.71
CA GLN A 111 3.85 -26.26 -13.38
C GLN A 111 4.90 -26.98 -12.49
N GLU A 112 5.97 -26.30 -12.09
CA GLU A 112 7.02 -26.93 -11.27
C GLU A 112 6.55 -27.17 -9.83
N ALA A 113 7.00 -28.29 -9.26
CA ALA A 113 6.74 -28.61 -7.86
C ALA A 113 7.37 -27.56 -6.92
N GLY A 114 6.64 -27.19 -5.87
CA GLY A 114 7.09 -26.23 -4.86
C GLY A 114 6.78 -24.76 -5.18
N ARG A 115 6.22 -24.47 -6.36
CA ARG A 115 5.66 -23.14 -6.67
C ARG A 115 4.30 -22.96 -5.99
N VAL A 116 4.05 -21.76 -5.50
CA VAL A 116 2.81 -21.37 -4.82
C VAL A 116 2.09 -20.34 -5.68
N PRO A 117 1.11 -20.77 -6.50
CA PRO A 117 0.31 -19.85 -7.30
C PRO A 117 -0.67 -19.09 -6.41
N LEU A 118 -0.76 -17.77 -6.60
CA LEU A 118 -1.67 -16.88 -5.88
C LEU A 118 -2.42 -16.03 -6.89
N GLN A 119 -3.68 -16.34 -7.13
CA GLN A 119 -4.53 -15.54 -8.00
C GLN A 119 -5.05 -14.32 -7.24
N ILE A 120 -4.95 -13.13 -7.83
CA ILE A 120 -5.56 -11.92 -7.30
C ILE A 120 -6.42 -11.23 -8.37
N GLU A 121 -7.60 -10.78 -7.99
CA GLU A 121 -8.43 -9.90 -8.80
C GLU A 121 -8.31 -8.47 -8.28
N ALA A 122 -7.53 -7.65 -8.98
CA ALA A 122 -7.37 -6.24 -8.63
C ALA A 122 -8.63 -5.44 -9.02
N THR A 123 -9.24 -4.79 -8.03
CA THR A 123 -10.22 -3.71 -8.21
C THR A 123 -9.55 -2.35 -8.06
N VAL A 124 -10.26 -1.27 -8.38
CA VAL A 124 -9.76 0.13 -8.39
C VAL A 124 -9.17 0.57 -7.04
N ALA A 125 -9.51 -0.12 -5.96
CA ALA A 125 -8.99 0.10 -4.61
C ALA A 125 -7.53 -0.37 -4.42
N PHE A 126 -6.93 -1.05 -5.41
CA PHE A 126 -5.55 -1.53 -5.33
C PHE A 126 -4.56 -0.67 -6.10
N GLY A 127 -3.53 -0.21 -5.37
CA GLY A 127 -2.48 0.68 -5.86
C GLY A 127 -1.88 0.19 -7.19
N THR A 128 -2.02 1.05 -8.20
CA THR A 128 -1.83 0.82 -9.63
C THR A 128 -0.37 0.63 -10.10
N GLY A 129 0.55 0.17 -9.25
CA GLY A 129 1.98 0.15 -9.60
C GLY A 129 2.99 -0.43 -8.60
N HIS A 130 2.57 -1.10 -7.52
CA HIS A 130 3.47 -1.51 -6.44
C HIS A 130 4.06 -2.94 -6.60
N HIS A 131 4.45 -3.31 -7.82
CA HIS A 131 5.11 -4.61 -8.07
C HIS A 131 6.34 -4.79 -7.17
N GLY A 132 7.13 -3.73 -6.96
CA GLY A 132 8.34 -3.77 -6.15
C GLY A 132 8.11 -4.11 -4.68
N THR A 133 7.06 -3.55 -4.05
CA THR A 133 6.82 -3.72 -2.61
C THR A 133 6.26 -5.11 -2.29
N THR A 134 5.26 -5.57 -3.07
CA THR A 134 4.70 -6.93 -2.91
C THR A 134 5.75 -8.00 -3.23
N LEU A 135 6.52 -7.80 -4.30
CA LEU A 135 7.66 -8.67 -4.66
C LEU A 135 8.69 -8.74 -3.52
N GLY A 136 9.03 -7.59 -2.93
CA GLY A 136 9.97 -7.51 -1.82
C GLY A 136 9.48 -8.25 -0.59
N CYS A 137 8.24 -8.03 -0.16
CA CYS A 137 7.63 -8.76 0.96
C CYS A 137 7.61 -10.27 0.74
N LEU A 138 7.19 -10.74 -0.44
CA LEU A 138 7.15 -12.17 -0.75
C LEU A 138 8.54 -12.80 -0.84
N LYS A 139 9.54 -12.09 -1.38
CA LYS A 139 10.95 -12.54 -1.37
C LYS A 139 11.50 -12.63 0.05
N ALA A 140 11.24 -11.63 0.89
CA ALA A 140 11.65 -11.64 2.29
C ALA A 140 11.00 -12.83 3.03
N PHE A 141 9.72 -13.08 2.80
CA PHE A 141 9.02 -14.21 3.39
C PHE A 141 9.57 -15.56 2.89
N ASP A 142 9.82 -15.71 1.59
CA ASP A 142 10.44 -16.91 1.01
C ASP A 142 11.82 -17.20 1.62
N ARG A 143 12.62 -16.17 1.90
CA ARG A 143 13.90 -16.33 2.62
C ARG A 143 13.70 -16.84 4.05
N LEU A 144 12.70 -16.34 4.78
CA LEU A 144 12.38 -16.85 6.13
C LEU A 144 11.98 -18.33 6.07
N LEU A 145 11.10 -18.71 5.14
CA LEU A 145 10.68 -20.10 4.94
C LEU A 145 11.87 -20.99 4.56
N THR A 146 12.75 -20.51 3.70
CA THR A 146 13.97 -21.23 3.28
C THR A 146 14.96 -21.42 4.44
N ALA A 147 14.99 -20.48 5.38
CA ALA A 147 15.76 -20.60 6.62
C ALA A 147 15.11 -21.54 7.65
N GLY A 148 13.96 -22.14 7.35
CA GLY A 148 13.24 -23.09 8.21
C GLY A 148 12.31 -22.42 9.23
N GLU A 149 12.05 -21.12 9.12
CA GLU A 149 11.10 -20.42 9.99
C GLU A 149 9.67 -20.88 9.66
N CYS A 150 8.89 -21.22 10.69
CA CYS A 150 7.51 -21.66 10.57
C CYS A 150 6.62 -20.86 11.54
N PRO A 151 6.32 -19.58 11.25
CA PRO A 151 5.52 -18.75 12.15
C PRO A 151 4.12 -19.34 12.30
N ALA A 152 3.68 -19.57 13.53
CA ALA A 152 2.38 -20.18 13.81
C ALA A 152 1.25 -19.15 13.86
N ARG A 153 1.58 -17.88 14.08
CA ARG A 153 0.63 -16.76 14.17
C ARG A 153 1.09 -15.62 13.29
N VAL A 154 0.34 -15.34 12.24
CA VAL A 154 0.66 -14.35 11.22
C VAL A 154 -0.43 -13.29 11.16
N ALA A 155 -0.05 -12.02 11.17
CA ALA A 155 -0.95 -10.91 10.86
C ALA A 155 -0.50 -10.18 9.59
N ASP A 156 -1.46 -9.75 8.77
CA ASP A 156 -1.24 -8.91 7.59
C ASP A 156 -2.04 -7.60 7.77
N ILE A 157 -1.34 -6.49 8.03
CA ILE A 157 -1.93 -5.21 8.41
C ILE A 157 -1.93 -4.26 7.21
N GLY A 158 -3.12 -3.75 6.85
CA GLY A 158 -3.35 -3.11 5.55
C GLY A 158 -3.30 -4.14 4.43
N CYS A 159 -4.03 -5.24 4.61
CA CYS A 159 -3.87 -6.44 3.80
C CYS A 159 -4.29 -6.26 2.35
N GLY A 160 -5.21 -5.34 2.07
CA GLY A 160 -5.59 -5.07 0.71
C GLY A 160 -6.18 -6.27 -0.02
N THR A 161 -5.49 -6.81 -1.04
CA THR A 161 -5.86 -8.05 -1.73
C THR A 161 -5.63 -9.32 -0.91
N ALA A 162 -5.01 -9.20 0.28
CA ALA A 162 -4.57 -10.27 1.16
C ALA A 162 -3.53 -11.23 0.53
N VAL A 163 -2.76 -10.77 -0.47
CA VAL A 163 -1.76 -11.61 -1.13
C VAL A 163 -0.68 -12.13 -0.17
N LEU A 164 -0.27 -11.34 0.82
CA LEU A 164 0.75 -11.76 1.81
C LEU A 164 0.15 -12.73 2.83
N ALA A 165 -1.07 -12.48 3.31
CA ALA A 165 -1.81 -13.43 4.13
C ALA A 165 -2.05 -14.77 3.41
N MET A 166 -2.46 -14.76 2.14
CA MET A 166 -2.64 -15.98 1.35
C MET A 166 -1.32 -16.71 1.12
N ALA A 167 -0.22 -15.99 0.88
CA ALA A 167 1.11 -16.59 0.78
C ALA A 167 1.50 -17.34 2.07
N ALA A 168 1.21 -16.74 3.23
CA ALA A 168 1.44 -17.38 4.53
C ALA A 168 0.54 -18.61 4.72
N ALA A 169 -0.77 -18.49 4.48
CA ALA A 169 -1.71 -19.61 4.62
C ALA A 169 -1.39 -20.79 3.67
N ALA A 170 -0.97 -20.51 2.45
CA ALA A 170 -0.63 -21.55 1.46
C ALA A 170 0.67 -22.30 1.81
N THR A 171 1.59 -21.69 2.56
CA THR A 171 2.88 -22.29 2.92
C THR A 171 2.95 -22.82 4.34
N LEU A 172 2.08 -22.36 5.22
CA LEU A 172 2.03 -22.71 6.64
C LEU A 172 0.67 -23.35 6.97
N PRO A 173 0.52 -24.67 6.79
CA PRO A 173 -0.77 -25.37 6.87
C PRO A 173 -1.48 -25.19 8.23
N ASP A 174 -0.71 -25.09 9.32
CA ASP A 174 -1.23 -25.02 10.69
C ASP A 174 -1.22 -23.60 11.28
N ALA A 175 -0.79 -22.59 10.52
CA ALA A 175 -0.71 -21.23 11.02
C ALA A 175 -2.10 -20.59 11.13
N LEU A 176 -2.31 -19.84 12.22
CA LEU A 176 -3.37 -18.85 12.32
C LEU A 176 -2.96 -17.62 11.50
N VAL A 177 -3.72 -17.29 10.47
CA VAL A 177 -3.49 -16.11 9.63
C VAL A 177 -4.67 -15.16 9.73
N ILE A 178 -4.40 -13.92 10.12
CA ILE A 178 -5.40 -12.85 10.17
C ILE A 178 -4.95 -11.73 9.24
N ALA A 179 -5.83 -11.32 8.33
CA ALA A 179 -5.64 -10.20 7.42
C ALA A 179 -6.59 -9.08 7.84
N SER A 180 -6.10 -7.85 7.92
CA SER A 180 -6.96 -6.71 8.26
C SER A 180 -6.69 -5.49 7.42
N ASP A 181 -7.75 -4.77 7.08
CA ASP A 181 -7.69 -3.48 6.40
C ASP A 181 -8.65 -2.49 7.03
N ILE A 182 -8.37 -1.19 6.92
CA ILE A 182 -9.27 -0.14 7.43
C ILE A 182 -10.46 0.07 6.51
N ASP A 183 -10.32 -0.26 5.22
CA ASP A 183 -11.39 -0.12 4.23
C ASP A 183 -12.17 -1.43 4.08
N ARG A 184 -13.48 -1.39 4.35
CA ARG A 184 -14.40 -2.52 4.11
C ARG A 184 -14.32 -3.04 2.66
N VAL A 185 -14.15 -2.16 1.67
CA VAL A 185 -14.04 -2.58 0.28
C VAL A 185 -12.79 -3.45 0.06
N ALA A 186 -11.68 -3.11 0.72
CA ALA A 186 -10.46 -3.93 0.66
C ALA A 186 -10.68 -5.29 1.35
N VAL A 187 -11.40 -5.33 2.48
CA VAL A 187 -11.76 -6.58 3.16
C VAL A 187 -12.60 -7.49 2.26
N ASP A 188 -13.61 -6.94 1.58
CA ASP A 188 -14.45 -7.72 0.66
C ASP A 188 -13.62 -8.29 -0.52
N VAL A 189 -12.64 -7.53 -1.01
CA VAL A 189 -11.69 -8.00 -2.05
C VAL A 189 -10.75 -9.08 -1.51
N ALA A 190 -10.24 -8.94 -0.29
CA ALA A 190 -9.44 -9.95 0.39
C ALA A 190 -10.21 -11.27 0.53
N GLU A 191 -11.45 -11.23 1.01
CA GLU A 191 -12.31 -12.41 1.16
C GLU A 191 -12.56 -13.10 -0.19
N ALA A 192 -12.82 -12.33 -1.24
CA ALA A 192 -13.01 -12.87 -2.59
C ALA A 192 -11.73 -13.54 -3.12
N ASN A 193 -10.56 -12.92 -2.94
CA ASN A 193 -9.27 -13.51 -3.36
C ASN A 193 -8.94 -14.77 -2.56
N VAL A 194 -9.17 -14.76 -1.25
CA VAL A 194 -9.02 -15.94 -0.38
C VAL A 194 -9.88 -17.09 -0.90
N ALA A 195 -11.13 -16.81 -1.28
CA ALA A 195 -12.03 -17.81 -1.84
C ALA A 195 -11.58 -18.36 -3.19
N ILE A 196 -11.13 -17.50 -4.10
CA ILE A 196 -10.61 -17.92 -5.42
C ILE A 196 -9.42 -18.88 -5.28
N ASN A 197 -8.60 -18.71 -4.25
CA ASN A 197 -7.44 -19.57 -3.99
C ASN A 197 -7.78 -20.82 -3.15
N GLY A 198 -9.05 -21.05 -2.80
CA GLY A 198 -9.47 -22.18 -1.97
C GLY A 198 -8.91 -22.11 -0.54
N LEU A 199 -8.70 -20.90 -0.02
CA LEU A 199 -8.14 -20.64 1.30
C LEU A 199 -9.23 -20.18 2.29
N GLU A 200 -10.53 -20.39 2.01
CA GLU A 200 -11.58 -20.05 2.95
C GLU A 200 -11.38 -20.76 4.29
N GLY A 201 -11.53 -20.02 5.39
CA GLY A 201 -11.27 -20.52 6.74
C GLY A 201 -9.78 -20.69 7.09
N ARG A 202 -8.86 -20.49 6.15
CA ARG A 202 -7.41 -20.44 6.41
C ARG A 202 -6.90 -19.02 6.67
N VAL A 203 -7.59 -18.01 6.14
CA VAL A 203 -7.33 -16.59 6.38
C VAL A 203 -8.60 -15.94 6.95
N GLU A 204 -8.49 -15.34 8.12
CA GLU A 204 -9.57 -14.53 8.72
C GLU A 204 -9.39 -13.07 8.29
N CYS A 205 -10.34 -12.52 7.52
CA CYS A 205 -10.29 -11.13 7.05
C CYS A 205 -11.14 -10.23 7.97
N LEU A 206 -10.61 -9.07 8.35
CA LEU A 206 -11.24 -8.16 9.33
C LEU A 206 -11.14 -6.70 8.88
N GLU A 207 -12.20 -5.92 9.13
CA GLU A 207 -12.10 -4.47 9.04
C GLU A 207 -11.53 -3.92 10.35
N ALA A 208 -10.34 -3.32 10.29
CA ALA A 208 -9.64 -2.74 11.43
C ALA A 208 -8.67 -1.63 11.02
N ALA A 209 -8.64 -0.55 11.81
CA ALA A 209 -7.59 0.44 11.71
C ALA A 209 -6.32 -0.09 12.40
N GLY A 210 -5.33 -0.53 11.61
CA GLY A 210 -4.10 -1.10 12.13
C GLY A 210 -4.36 -2.35 12.97
N LEU A 211 -3.94 -2.35 14.23
CA LEU A 211 -4.16 -3.45 15.18
C LEU A 211 -5.34 -3.23 16.14
N ASP A 212 -6.16 -2.19 15.91
CA ASP A 212 -7.26 -1.85 16.80
C ASP A 212 -8.53 -2.70 16.57
N HIS A 213 -8.41 -4.01 16.84
CA HIS A 213 -9.54 -4.92 16.80
C HIS A 213 -9.41 -6.00 17.89
N ASN A 214 -10.51 -6.34 18.57
CA ASN A 214 -10.49 -7.29 19.69
C ASN A 214 -9.93 -8.66 19.28
N ARG A 215 -10.24 -9.13 18.07
CA ARG A 215 -9.71 -10.39 17.54
C ARG A 215 -8.20 -10.33 17.32
N LEU A 216 -7.69 -9.23 16.77
CA LEU A 216 -6.25 -9.03 16.53
C LEU A 216 -5.50 -8.99 17.87
N LYS A 217 -6.05 -8.29 18.87
CA LYS A 217 -5.49 -8.22 20.22
C LYS A 217 -5.50 -9.58 20.93
N ALA A 218 -6.61 -10.32 20.85
CA ALA A 218 -6.73 -11.66 21.42
C ALA A 218 -5.82 -12.69 20.71
N ALA A 219 -5.46 -12.44 19.45
CA ALA A 219 -4.55 -13.27 18.70
C ALA A 219 -3.06 -12.91 18.89
N ALA A 220 -2.72 -11.80 19.53
CA ALA A 220 -1.34 -11.51 19.88
C ALA A 220 -0.82 -12.47 20.99
N PRO A 221 0.51 -12.70 21.11
CA PRO A 221 1.54 -12.18 20.21
C PRO A 221 1.63 -12.94 18.87
N TYR A 222 2.18 -12.29 17.86
CA TYR A 222 2.41 -12.83 16.51
C TYR A 222 3.87 -13.20 16.29
N ASP A 223 4.11 -14.27 15.56
CA ASP A 223 5.45 -14.69 15.13
C ASP A 223 5.91 -13.89 13.91
N LEU A 224 4.95 -13.48 13.06
CA LEU A 224 5.19 -12.69 11.86
C LEU A 224 4.08 -11.64 11.67
N ILE A 225 4.46 -10.39 11.39
CA ILE A 225 3.53 -9.33 10.99
C ILE A 225 3.99 -8.75 9.65
N PHE A 226 3.15 -8.83 8.63
CA PHE A 226 3.29 -8.07 7.40
C PHE A 226 2.63 -6.69 7.54
N ALA A 227 3.26 -5.67 6.97
CA ALA A 227 2.63 -4.37 6.72
C ALA A 227 3.23 -3.76 5.46
N ASN A 228 2.50 -3.87 4.35
CA ASN A 228 2.89 -3.27 3.06
C ASN A 228 2.02 -2.02 2.80
N ILE A 229 2.32 -0.95 3.54
CA ILE A 229 1.53 0.28 3.61
C ILE A 229 2.44 1.51 3.61
N LEU A 230 1.86 2.70 3.51
CA LEU A 230 2.63 3.95 3.39
C LEU A 230 3.48 4.24 4.64
N LYS A 231 4.59 4.98 4.44
CA LYS A 231 5.53 5.43 5.47
C LYS A 231 4.88 5.99 6.73
N GLY A 232 3.94 6.93 6.58
CA GLY A 232 3.29 7.61 7.71
C GLY A 232 2.60 6.60 8.65
N PRO A 233 1.63 5.82 8.15
CA PRO A 233 1.03 4.72 8.89
C PRO A 233 2.04 3.72 9.47
N LEU A 234 3.10 3.35 8.74
CA LEU A 234 4.13 2.45 9.27
C LEU A 234 4.81 2.98 10.53
N ILE A 235 5.12 4.28 10.56
CA ILE A 235 5.74 4.92 11.73
C ILE A 235 4.75 5.01 12.89
N GLU A 236 3.50 5.40 12.61
CA GLU A 236 2.44 5.50 13.62
C GLU A 236 2.15 4.14 14.29
N LEU A 237 2.16 3.06 13.51
CA LEU A 237 1.87 1.71 13.99
C LEU A 237 3.07 1.01 14.66
N ALA A 238 4.27 1.60 14.62
CA ALA A 238 5.48 0.96 15.16
C ALA A 238 5.33 0.48 16.62
N PRO A 239 4.78 1.28 17.56
CA PRO A 239 4.60 0.83 18.95
C PRO A 239 3.63 -0.34 19.07
N ALA A 240 2.52 -0.31 18.32
CA ALA A 240 1.51 -1.36 18.35
C ALA A 240 2.04 -2.68 17.74
N ILE A 241 2.71 -2.60 16.59
CA ILE A 241 3.34 -3.77 15.94
C ILE A 241 4.41 -4.35 16.86
N ALA A 242 5.28 -3.50 17.44
CA ALA A 242 6.31 -3.96 18.37
C ALA A 242 5.71 -4.65 19.59
N GLN A 243 4.65 -4.11 20.18
CA GLN A 243 3.97 -4.72 21.32
C GLN A 243 3.33 -6.07 20.96
N SER A 244 2.73 -6.17 19.78
CA SER A 244 2.03 -7.37 19.32
C SER A 244 2.94 -8.48 18.77
N LEU A 245 4.22 -8.23 18.54
CA LEU A 245 5.17 -9.28 18.17
C LEU A 245 5.59 -10.14 19.37
N ALA A 246 5.78 -11.44 19.13
CA ALA A 246 6.45 -12.34 20.05
C ALA A 246 7.95 -12.00 20.14
N THR A 247 8.60 -12.33 21.26
CA THR A 247 10.07 -12.29 21.33
C THR A 247 10.65 -13.21 20.26
N GLY A 248 11.56 -12.68 19.44
CA GLY A 248 12.09 -13.37 18.26
C GLY A 248 11.20 -13.31 17.02
N GLY A 249 9.97 -12.82 17.15
CA GLY A 249 9.05 -12.58 16.05
C GLY A 249 9.55 -11.47 15.12
N ARG A 250 9.04 -11.47 13.88
CA ARG A 250 9.52 -10.58 12.82
C ARG A 250 8.40 -9.73 12.24
N SER A 251 8.77 -8.55 11.75
CA SER A 251 7.92 -7.75 10.89
C SER A 251 8.56 -7.58 9.53
N ILE A 252 7.78 -7.77 8.48
CA ILE A 252 8.17 -7.49 7.09
C ILE A 252 7.37 -6.25 6.67
N LEU A 253 8.09 -5.14 6.48
CA LEU A 253 7.53 -3.84 6.14
C LEU A 253 7.87 -3.47 4.70
N SER A 254 6.91 -2.98 3.93
CA SER A 254 7.15 -2.33 2.64
C SER A 254 6.06 -1.29 2.36
N GLY A 255 5.95 -0.78 1.13
CA GLY A 255 5.08 0.36 0.81
C GLY A 255 5.77 1.71 1.00
N LEU A 256 7.10 1.70 1.09
CA LEU A 256 7.95 2.87 1.32
C LEU A 256 9.08 2.96 0.27
N LEU A 257 9.49 4.19 -0.04
CA LEU A 257 10.62 4.46 -0.92
C LEU A 257 11.95 4.20 -0.22
N ALA A 258 13.01 3.94 -0.98
CA ALA A 258 14.35 3.69 -0.45
C ALA A 258 14.90 4.85 0.38
N VAL A 259 14.51 6.09 0.05
CA VAL A 259 14.86 7.29 0.81
C VAL A 259 14.07 7.44 2.12
N GLN A 260 12.99 6.67 2.30
CA GLN A 260 12.14 6.68 3.49
C GLN A 260 12.50 5.58 4.50
N ALA A 261 13.33 4.60 4.09
CA ALA A 261 13.65 3.40 4.84
C ALA A 261 14.33 3.67 6.19
N GLU A 262 15.21 4.67 6.25
CA GLU A 262 15.94 5.05 7.46
C GLU A 262 14.98 5.58 8.53
N ALA A 263 14.00 6.41 8.14
CA ALA A 263 13.01 6.95 9.05
C ALA A 263 12.10 5.87 9.62
N VAL A 264 11.62 4.95 8.77
CA VAL A 264 10.81 3.80 9.21
C VAL A 264 11.63 2.89 10.12
N THR A 265 12.86 2.54 9.73
CA THR A 265 13.75 1.71 10.56
C THR A 265 13.97 2.32 11.94
N ALA A 266 14.24 3.63 12.02
CA ALA A 266 14.47 4.33 13.27
C ALA A 266 13.25 4.25 14.22
N ALA A 267 12.03 4.38 13.68
CA ALA A 267 10.79 4.27 14.46
C ALA A 267 10.67 2.89 15.14
N TYR A 268 10.90 1.80 14.42
CA TYR A 268 10.79 0.45 14.99
C TYR A 268 11.97 0.09 15.90
N VAL A 269 13.17 0.65 15.65
CA VAL A 269 14.31 0.49 16.55
C VAL A 269 14.07 1.19 17.89
N ALA A 270 13.40 2.35 17.88
CA ALA A 270 12.99 3.04 19.11
C ALA A 270 12.04 2.18 19.97
N GLU A 271 11.22 1.35 19.32
CA GLU A 271 10.32 0.39 19.96
C GLU A 271 10.99 -0.96 20.32
N GLY A 272 12.32 -1.05 20.22
CA GLY A 272 13.11 -2.20 20.67
C GLY A 272 13.29 -3.33 19.66
N LEU A 273 12.90 -3.13 18.39
CA LEU A 273 13.24 -4.06 17.32
C LEU A 273 14.65 -3.79 16.79
N CYS A 274 15.19 -4.75 16.04
CA CYS A 274 16.40 -4.53 15.25
C CYS A 274 16.16 -4.86 13.79
N LEU A 275 16.70 -4.03 12.89
CA LEU A 275 16.76 -4.34 11.47
C LEU A 275 17.61 -5.60 11.27
N GLN A 276 17.01 -6.62 10.66
CA GLN A 276 17.67 -7.86 10.29
C GLN A 276 18.11 -7.84 8.83
N ASP A 277 17.26 -7.31 7.94
CA ASP A 277 17.51 -7.31 6.50
C ASP A 277 16.81 -6.13 5.83
N ARG A 278 17.35 -5.68 4.69
CA ARG A 278 16.76 -4.67 3.82
C ARG A 278 17.03 -5.04 2.36
N ASP A 279 15.98 -5.06 1.57
CA ASP A 279 16.06 -5.18 0.12
C ASP A 279 15.45 -3.95 -0.56
N ASP A 280 16.16 -3.40 -1.53
CA ASP A 280 15.68 -2.32 -2.38
C ASP A 280 15.44 -2.86 -3.80
N ILE A 281 14.21 -2.74 -4.28
CA ILE A 281 13.78 -3.18 -5.62
C ILE A 281 13.32 -1.93 -6.39
N GLY A 282 14.21 -1.43 -7.24
CA GLY A 282 14.02 -0.14 -7.88
C GLY A 282 14.07 0.96 -6.82
N GLU A 283 13.01 1.75 -6.72
CA GLU A 283 12.86 2.83 -5.73
C GLU A 283 12.21 2.38 -4.42
N TRP A 284 11.73 1.13 -4.34
CA TRP A 284 10.97 0.62 -3.19
C TRP A 284 11.85 -0.17 -2.24
N SER A 285 11.61 -0.05 -0.94
CA SER A 285 12.31 -0.84 0.09
C SER A 285 11.40 -1.83 0.79
N THR A 286 11.96 -2.98 1.14
CA THR A 286 11.40 -3.93 2.10
C THR A 286 12.35 -4.06 3.28
N LEU A 287 11.82 -3.94 4.50
CA LEU A 287 12.57 -4.05 5.74
C LEU A 287 12.10 -5.30 6.50
N VAL A 288 13.04 -6.11 6.96
CA VAL A 288 12.76 -7.20 7.90
C VAL A 288 13.31 -6.79 9.25
N LEU A 289 12.43 -6.63 10.23
CA LEU A 289 12.80 -6.30 11.60
C LEU A 289 12.47 -7.45 12.54
N LYS A 290 13.25 -7.61 13.59
CA LYS A 290 13.09 -8.68 14.58
C LYS A 290 12.96 -8.09 15.98
N LYS A 291 11.98 -8.57 16.75
CA LYS A 291 11.84 -8.25 18.17
C LYS A 291 12.84 -9.04 18.99
N ARG A 292 13.60 -8.35 19.84
CA ARG A 292 14.60 -8.95 20.72
C ARG A 292 14.01 -9.57 21.97
#